data_AF-A0A2V6QAV7-F1
#
_entry.id   AF-A0A2V6QAV7-F1
#
_cell.length_a   1.000
_cell.length_b   1.000
_cell.length_c   1.000
_cell.angle_alpha   90.00
_cell.angle_beta   90.00
_cell.angle_gamma   90.00
#
_symmetry.space_group_name_H-M   'P 1'
#
loop_
_entity.id
_entity.type
_entity.pdbx_description
1 polymer ?
#
loop_
_entity_poly.entity_id
_entity_poly.type
_entity_poly.pdbx_seq_one_letter_code
_entity_poly.pdbx_strand_id
1 'polypeptide(L)'
;TKAARCKKAAGERQVISFGARRMHPALAPMIERNAFVGGCDGVAVTKAAELIDADPTGTIPHALVLMIGDTVEALKAFHEVIEPKVRRVALIDTLQDEKFEAIRVAEALGEDLYAVRLDTPSSRRGDLYRIVQEVRWELNLRGFGHVKIITSGGIDEYEILRLNPVVDAYGVGTSIANAPVVSFALDIMEIEGRPMAKRGKWSGAKEVFRRRGTLETVVLPAGTTPPGAGPWDALLKPLTKGGRIVRDLPPPRTIRDYVLEQLEPVSLDTLRRSAQRRDF
;
A
#
# COMPACT_ATOMS: atom_id res chain seq x y z
N THR A 1 8.29 -5.76 -2.53
CA THR A 1 7.76 -5.02 -3.71
C THR A 1 7.04 -3.77 -3.22
N LYS A 2 6.52 -2.91 -4.11
CA LYS A 2 6.18 -1.52 -3.76
C LYS A 2 5.18 -1.35 -2.61
N ALA A 3 4.01 -1.99 -2.66
CA ALA A 3 3.01 -1.89 -1.58
C ALA A 3 3.59 -2.33 -0.22
N ALA A 4 4.35 -3.43 -0.20
CA ALA A 4 5.04 -3.92 1.00
C ALA A 4 6.08 -2.94 1.54
N ARG A 5 6.81 -2.24 0.67
CA ARG A 5 7.75 -1.17 1.07
C ARG A 5 7.00 0.00 1.68
N CYS A 6 5.89 0.43 1.09
CA CYS A 6 5.04 1.49 1.64
C CYS A 6 4.45 1.10 2.99
N LYS A 7 3.92 -0.13 3.14
CA LYS A 7 3.36 -0.60 4.42
C LYS A 7 4.45 -0.70 5.49
N LYS A 8 5.61 -1.29 5.16
CA LYS A 8 6.74 -1.35 6.10
C LYS A 8 7.21 0.05 6.52
N ALA A 9 7.24 1.00 5.60
CA ALA A 9 7.56 2.39 5.91
C ALA A 9 6.52 3.04 6.82
N ALA A 10 5.23 2.75 6.64
CA ALA A 10 4.13 3.34 7.42
C ALA A 10 4.02 2.78 8.85
N GLY A 11 4.52 1.56 9.08
CA GLY A 11 4.33 0.84 10.34
C GLY A 11 2.85 0.58 10.61
N GLU A 12 2.39 0.94 11.81
CA GLU A 12 0.99 0.79 12.23
C GLU A 12 0.01 1.75 11.52
N ARG A 13 0.52 2.76 10.81
CA ARG A 13 -0.33 3.71 10.09
C ARG A 13 -1.05 3.03 8.92
N GLN A 14 -2.25 3.52 8.63
CA GLN A 14 -3.04 3.00 7.52
C GLN A 14 -2.44 3.44 6.18
N VAL A 15 -2.38 2.52 5.22
CA VAL A 15 -1.99 2.78 3.82
C VAL A 15 -3.13 2.33 2.92
N ILE A 16 -3.75 3.25 2.21
CA ILE A 16 -4.87 2.99 1.32
C ILE A 16 -4.40 3.08 -0.13
N SER A 17 -4.79 2.11 -0.97
CA SER A 17 -4.49 2.17 -2.40
C SER A 17 -5.50 3.02 -3.15
N PHE A 18 -5.01 4.02 -3.88
CA PHE A 18 -5.80 4.95 -4.72
C PHE A 18 -5.35 4.95 -6.19
N GLY A 19 -4.56 3.94 -6.57
CA GLY A 19 -3.75 3.95 -7.78
C GLY A 19 -4.45 3.49 -9.04
N ALA A 20 -5.57 2.75 -8.94
CA ALA A 20 -6.23 2.16 -10.11
C ALA A 20 -6.50 3.13 -11.26
N ARG A 21 -6.81 4.40 -10.96
CA ARG A 21 -7.07 5.46 -11.95
C ARG A 21 -5.88 5.81 -12.86
N ARG A 22 -4.67 5.29 -12.58
CA ARG A 22 -3.45 5.52 -13.37
C ARG A 22 -3.16 4.40 -14.37
N MET A 23 -3.97 3.36 -14.37
CA MET A 23 -3.80 2.17 -15.19
C MET A 23 -5.07 1.87 -15.99
N HIS A 24 -4.96 0.99 -16.99
CA HIS A 24 -6.11 0.58 -17.76
C HIS A 24 -7.18 -0.06 -16.83
N PRO A 25 -8.46 0.34 -16.92
CA PRO A 25 -9.49 -0.05 -15.93
C PRO A 25 -9.69 -1.57 -15.83
N ALA A 26 -9.46 -2.32 -16.91
CA ALA A 26 -9.51 -3.79 -16.90
C ALA A 26 -8.52 -4.43 -15.90
N LEU A 27 -7.44 -3.72 -15.55
CA LEU A 27 -6.42 -4.18 -14.59
C LEU A 27 -6.71 -3.72 -13.16
N ALA A 28 -7.65 -2.79 -12.94
CA ALA A 28 -7.92 -2.21 -11.63
C ALA A 28 -8.18 -3.26 -10.53
N PRO A 29 -9.00 -4.31 -10.76
CA PRO A 29 -9.20 -5.37 -9.76
C PRO A 29 -7.90 -6.08 -9.36
N MET A 30 -7.04 -6.37 -10.33
CA MET A 30 -5.76 -7.05 -10.11
C MET A 30 -4.78 -6.15 -9.36
N ILE A 31 -4.70 -4.86 -9.71
CA ILE A 31 -3.81 -3.89 -9.07
C ILE A 31 -4.19 -3.72 -7.60
N GLU A 32 -5.45 -3.44 -7.32
CA GLU A 32 -5.95 -3.17 -5.97
C GLU A 32 -5.85 -4.43 -5.08
N ARG A 33 -6.16 -5.62 -5.63
CA ARG A 33 -5.93 -6.90 -4.93
C ARG A 33 -4.46 -7.07 -4.53
N ASN A 34 -3.52 -6.80 -5.44
CA ASN A 34 -2.09 -6.96 -5.15
C ASN A 34 -1.55 -5.85 -4.25
N ALA A 35 -2.13 -4.65 -4.28
CA ALA A 35 -1.83 -3.59 -3.32
C ALA A 35 -2.26 -4.02 -1.90
N PHE A 36 -3.48 -4.56 -1.76
CA PHE A 36 -3.98 -5.11 -0.50
C PHE A 36 -3.13 -6.26 0.01
N VAL A 37 -2.89 -7.29 -0.81
CA VAL A 37 -2.01 -8.43 -0.47
C VAL A 37 -0.61 -7.95 -0.11
N GLY A 38 -0.12 -6.91 -0.78
CA GLY A 38 1.17 -6.30 -0.50
C GLY A 38 1.23 -5.53 0.82
N GLY A 39 0.12 -5.33 1.52
CA GLY A 39 0.08 -4.74 2.86
C GLY A 39 -0.81 -3.50 3.00
N CYS A 40 -1.38 -2.94 1.92
CA CYS A 40 -2.36 -1.87 2.04
C CYS A 40 -3.55 -2.31 2.92
N ASP A 41 -4.06 -1.38 3.73
CA ASP A 41 -5.15 -1.59 4.68
C ASP A 41 -6.53 -1.43 4.02
N GLY A 42 -6.59 -0.74 2.87
CA GLY A 42 -7.82 -0.52 2.11
C GLY A 42 -7.57 -0.26 0.64
N VAL A 43 -8.65 -0.33 -0.15
CA VAL A 43 -8.69 -0.14 -1.61
C VAL A 43 -9.86 0.76 -1.97
N ALA A 44 -9.74 1.55 -3.04
CA ALA A 44 -10.80 2.48 -3.44
C ALA A 44 -11.78 1.95 -4.50
N VAL A 45 -11.44 0.88 -5.21
CA VAL A 45 -12.27 0.37 -6.30
C VAL A 45 -13.28 -0.64 -5.78
N THR A 46 -14.57 -0.37 -5.92
CA THR A 46 -15.66 -1.23 -5.44
C THR A 46 -15.52 -2.68 -5.91
N LYS A 47 -15.25 -2.91 -7.20
CA LYS A 47 -15.09 -4.27 -7.72
C LYS A 47 -13.87 -4.99 -7.14
N ALA A 48 -12.81 -4.25 -6.82
CA ALA A 48 -11.64 -4.84 -6.17
C ALA A 48 -11.92 -5.18 -4.71
N ALA A 49 -12.66 -4.32 -4.00
CA ALA A 49 -13.07 -4.53 -2.62
C ALA A 49 -13.92 -5.80 -2.48
N GLU A 50 -14.86 -6.03 -3.41
CA GLU A 50 -15.64 -7.28 -3.50
C GLU A 50 -14.73 -8.52 -3.65
N LEU A 51 -13.70 -8.45 -4.50
CA LEU A 51 -12.79 -9.57 -4.75
C LEU A 51 -11.87 -9.91 -3.57
N ILE A 52 -11.68 -8.98 -2.64
CA ILE A 52 -10.86 -9.19 -1.44
C ILE A 52 -11.69 -9.33 -0.18
N ASP A 53 -13.02 -9.34 -0.30
CA ASP A 53 -13.97 -9.38 0.82
C ASP A 53 -13.68 -8.26 1.85
N ALA A 54 -13.68 -7.02 1.35
CA ALA A 54 -13.49 -5.81 2.13
C ALA A 54 -14.43 -4.69 1.69
N ASP A 55 -14.63 -3.70 2.55
CA ASP A 55 -15.36 -2.48 2.21
C ASP A 55 -14.44 -1.52 1.41
N PRO A 56 -14.93 -0.95 0.29
CA PRO A 56 -14.17 0.09 -0.42
C PRO A 56 -14.06 1.34 0.45
N THR A 57 -12.89 1.96 0.42
CA THR A 57 -12.61 3.19 1.19
C THR A 57 -12.52 4.40 0.26
N GLY A 58 -13.14 5.51 0.67
CA GLY A 58 -13.10 6.77 -0.05
C GLY A 58 -13.32 7.96 0.88
N THR A 59 -12.97 9.15 0.41
CA THR A 59 -13.24 10.42 1.08
C THR A 59 -13.96 11.35 0.10
N ILE A 60 -14.40 12.52 0.59
CA ILE A 60 -14.92 13.58 -0.27
C ILE A 60 -13.89 13.91 -1.38
N PRO A 61 -14.31 14.03 -2.66
CA PRO A 61 -13.45 14.49 -3.75
C PRO A 61 -13.49 16.02 -3.90
N HIS A 62 -12.46 16.61 -4.52
CA HIS A 62 -12.45 18.05 -4.85
C HIS A 62 -13.69 18.48 -5.65
N ALA A 63 -14.23 17.61 -6.50
CA ALA A 63 -15.42 17.90 -7.29
C ALA A 63 -16.63 18.29 -6.44
N LEU A 64 -16.83 17.68 -5.26
CA LEU A 64 -17.94 18.04 -4.37
C LEU A 64 -17.76 19.45 -3.83
N VAL A 65 -16.56 19.77 -3.35
CA VAL A 65 -16.20 21.09 -2.83
C VAL A 65 -16.35 22.15 -3.92
N LEU A 66 -15.92 21.86 -5.15
CA LEU A 66 -16.04 22.79 -6.28
C LEU A 66 -17.49 23.03 -6.72
N MET A 67 -18.35 22.01 -6.68
CA MET A 67 -19.77 22.16 -7.03
C MET A 67 -20.54 22.98 -5.99
N ILE A 68 -20.17 22.87 -4.72
CA ILE A 68 -20.81 23.61 -3.62
C ILE A 68 -20.20 25.01 -3.44
N GLY A 69 -18.92 25.17 -3.75
CA GLY A 69 -18.19 26.43 -3.67
C GLY A 69 -17.55 26.73 -2.32
N ASP A 70 -17.70 25.84 -1.33
CA ASP A 70 -17.09 25.97 0.00
C ASP A 70 -16.86 24.59 0.64
N THR A 71 -15.71 24.38 1.30
CA THR A 71 -15.35 23.09 1.90
C THR A 71 -16.19 22.76 3.12
N VAL A 72 -16.53 23.75 3.95
CA VAL A 72 -17.33 23.53 5.16
C VAL A 72 -18.75 23.14 4.77
N GLU A 73 -19.37 23.85 3.83
CA GLU A 73 -20.70 23.51 3.34
C GLU A 73 -20.73 22.14 2.62
N ALA A 74 -19.67 21.82 1.86
CA ALA A 74 -19.54 20.49 1.25
C ALA A 74 -19.42 19.36 2.28
N LEU A 75 -18.67 19.61 3.35
CA LEU A 75 -18.50 18.65 4.44
C LEU A 75 -19.77 18.47 5.26
N LYS A 76 -20.54 19.54 5.51
CA LYS A 76 -21.86 19.48 6.16
C LYS A 76 -22.86 18.67 5.31
N ALA A 77 -22.94 18.96 4.01
CA ALA A 77 -23.79 18.21 3.09
C ALA A 77 -23.42 16.73 3.05
N PHE A 78 -22.12 16.41 3.04
CA PHE A 78 -21.64 15.03 3.16
C PHE A 78 -22.03 14.39 4.50
N HIS A 79 -21.89 15.12 5.60
CA HIS A 79 -22.22 14.64 6.93
C HIS A 79 -23.72 14.32 7.08
N GLU A 80 -24.60 15.14 6.48
CA GLU A 80 -26.06 14.97 6.49
C GLU A 80 -26.52 13.76 5.67
N VAL A 81 -25.95 13.55 4.48
CA VAL A 81 -26.46 12.55 3.51
C VAL A 81 -25.84 11.17 3.71
N ILE A 82 -24.57 11.09 4.11
CA ILE A 82 -23.83 9.82 4.17
C ILE A 82 -23.98 9.14 5.52
N GLU A 83 -24.06 7.81 5.53
CA GLU A 83 -24.36 7.05 6.73
C GLU A 83 -23.32 7.27 7.86
N PRO A 84 -23.73 7.26 9.14
CA PRO A 84 -22.83 7.46 10.29
C PRO A 84 -21.60 6.55 10.33
N LYS A 85 -21.68 5.35 9.74
CA LYS A 85 -20.56 4.39 9.68
C LYS A 85 -19.35 4.88 8.86
N VAL A 86 -19.56 5.83 7.93
CA VAL A 86 -18.49 6.36 7.08
C VAL A 86 -17.79 7.50 7.82
N ARG A 87 -16.47 7.42 7.98
CA ARG A 87 -15.71 8.47 8.68
C ARG A 87 -15.74 9.78 7.90
N ARG A 88 -15.93 10.90 8.59
CA ARG A 88 -15.93 12.24 7.99
C ARG A 88 -14.49 12.71 7.80
N VAL A 89 -14.04 12.74 6.55
CA VAL A 89 -12.71 13.20 6.16
C VAL A 89 -12.84 14.44 5.28
N ALA A 90 -12.37 15.57 5.77
CA ALA A 90 -12.39 16.84 5.04
C ALA A 90 -11.22 16.92 4.05
N LEU A 91 -11.46 17.35 2.82
CA LEU A 91 -10.41 17.61 1.82
C LEU A 91 -10.10 19.12 1.78
N ILE A 92 -8.99 19.51 2.40
CA ILE A 92 -8.76 20.90 2.84
C ILE A 92 -7.91 21.74 1.88
N ASP A 93 -7.48 21.17 0.75
CA ASP A 93 -6.59 21.84 -0.22
C ASP A 93 -7.31 22.23 -1.53
N THR A 94 -8.65 22.38 -1.51
CA THR A 94 -9.42 22.70 -2.72
C THR A 94 -9.39 24.19 -3.08
N LEU A 95 -9.69 25.08 -2.13
CA LEU A 95 -9.91 26.51 -2.39
C LEU A 95 -8.99 27.40 -1.56
N GLN A 96 -8.78 27.07 -0.29
CA GLN A 96 -8.00 27.87 0.65
C GLN A 96 -6.68 27.18 1.01
N ASP A 97 -5.85 27.92 1.74
CA ASP A 97 -4.65 27.39 2.37
C ASP A 97 -5.04 26.36 3.45
N GLU A 98 -4.34 25.23 3.46
CA GLU A 98 -4.66 24.06 4.28
C GLU A 98 -4.72 24.40 5.77
N LYS A 99 -3.90 25.34 6.24
CA LYS A 99 -3.91 25.75 7.64
C LYS A 99 -5.25 26.34 8.05
N PHE A 100 -5.72 27.33 7.30
CA PHE A 100 -6.96 28.03 7.63
C PHE A 100 -8.16 27.14 7.38
N GLU A 101 -8.14 26.36 6.30
CA GLU A 101 -9.25 25.46 5.98
C GLU A 101 -9.39 24.34 7.02
N ALA A 102 -8.28 23.81 7.55
CA ALA A 102 -8.30 22.83 8.64
C ALA A 102 -9.01 23.35 9.90
N ILE A 103 -8.79 24.62 10.26
CA ILE A 103 -9.47 25.25 11.39
C ILE A 103 -10.97 25.36 11.11
N ARG A 104 -11.35 25.88 9.93
CA ARG A 104 -12.76 26.07 9.55
C ARG A 104 -13.55 24.77 9.59
N VAL A 105 -13.00 23.69 9.03
CA VAL A 105 -13.70 22.39 9.02
C VAL A 105 -13.77 21.74 10.41
N ALA A 106 -12.75 21.96 11.25
CA ALA A 106 -12.74 21.47 12.62
C ALA A 106 -13.76 22.21 13.50
N GLU A 107 -13.86 23.53 13.39
CA GLU A 107 -14.88 24.33 14.09
C GLU A 107 -16.31 23.96 13.64
N ALA A 108 -16.49 23.61 12.36
CA ALA A 108 -17.80 23.28 11.82
C ALA A 108 -18.33 21.90 12.23
N LEU A 109 -17.47 20.88 12.34
CA LEU A 109 -17.88 19.51 12.65
C LEU A 109 -17.47 19.04 14.06
N GLY A 110 -16.56 19.72 14.74
CA GLY A 110 -16.13 19.38 16.09
C GLY A 110 -15.67 17.93 16.24
N GLU A 111 -16.30 17.20 17.16
CA GLU A 111 -16.02 15.79 17.45
C GLU A 111 -16.38 14.85 16.29
N ASP A 112 -17.30 15.26 15.40
CA ASP A 112 -17.69 14.44 14.25
C ASP A 112 -16.62 14.44 13.13
N LEU A 113 -15.64 15.35 13.18
CA LEU A 113 -14.54 15.38 12.22
C LEU A 113 -13.51 14.31 12.57
N TYR A 114 -13.47 13.23 11.79
CA TYR A 114 -12.48 12.17 11.99
C TYR A 114 -11.08 12.59 11.53
N ALA A 115 -10.96 13.21 10.35
CA ALA A 115 -9.67 13.59 9.79
C ALA A 115 -9.74 14.75 8.81
N VAL A 116 -8.60 15.41 8.61
CA VAL A 116 -8.32 16.24 7.43
C VAL A 116 -7.40 15.48 6.48
N ARG A 117 -7.65 15.62 5.17
CA ARG A 117 -6.85 15.06 4.10
C ARG A 117 -6.22 16.20 3.30
N LEU A 118 -4.91 16.10 3.10
CA LEU A 118 -4.14 17.00 2.24
C LEU A 118 -3.74 16.24 0.97
N ASP A 119 -4.20 16.72 -0.18
CA ASP A 119 -3.74 16.31 -1.52
C ASP A 119 -2.91 17.41 -2.21
N THR A 120 -2.30 18.30 -1.41
CA THR A 120 -1.65 19.56 -1.81
C THR A 120 -0.96 19.46 -3.17
N PRO A 121 -1.36 20.25 -4.17
CA PRO A 121 -0.78 20.21 -5.51
C PRO A 121 0.74 20.43 -5.49
N SER A 122 1.47 19.83 -6.43
CA SER A 122 2.93 19.95 -6.52
C SER A 122 3.42 21.40 -6.61
N SER A 123 2.62 22.29 -7.20
CA SER A 123 2.91 23.74 -7.31
C SER A 123 2.67 24.54 -6.03
N ARG A 124 2.13 23.92 -4.98
CA ARG A 124 1.89 24.49 -3.65
C ARG A 124 2.64 23.73 -2.55
N ARG A 125 3.10 22.53 -2.86
CA ARG A 125 3.81 21.63 -1.96
C ARG A 125 5.29 22.00 -1.80
N GLY A 126 5.57 23.17 -1.22
CA GLY A 126 6.93 23.62 -0.93
C GLY A 126 7.65 22.66 0.03
N ASP A 127 7.13 22.53 1.24
CA ASP A 127 7.54 21.48 2.20
C ASP A 127 6.31 20.88 2.87
N LEU A 128 5.84 19.74 2.37
CA LEU A 128 4.66 19.06 2.89
C LEU A 128 4.80 18.71 4.38
N TYR A 129 6.01 18.38 4.84
CA TYR A 129 6.24 18.08 6.25
C TYR A 129 5.94 19.31 7.11
N ARG A 130 6.40 20.49 6.69
CA ARG A 130 6.16 21.76 7.41
C ARG A 130 4.71 22.20 7.34
N ILE A 131 4.07 22.06 6.19
CA ILE A 131 2.64 22.36 6.03
C ILE A 131 1.81 21.50 7.00
N VAL A 132 2.10 20.19 7.07
CA VAL A 132 1.41 19.28 7.99
C VAL A 132 1.69 19.63 9.46
N GLN A 133 2.92 20.02 9.80
CA GLN A 133 3.25 20.51 11.15
C GLN A 133 2.43 21.74 11.53
N GLU A 134 2.30 22.70 10.61
CA GLU A 134 1.51 23.92 10.81
C GLU A 134 0.02 23.59 11.02
N VAL A 135 -0.55 22.74 10.17
CA VAL A 135 -1.93 22.25 10.35
C VAL A 135 -2.13 21.56 11.71
N ARG A 136 -1.22 20.65 12.08
CA ARG A 136 -1.29 19.96 13.38
C ARG A 136 -1.20 20.93 14.55
N TRP A 137 -0.32 21.93 14.48
CA TRP A 137 -0.18 22.95 15.51
C TRP A 137 -1.48 23.74 15.69
N GLU A 138 -2.05 24.25 14.60
CA GLU A 138 -3.26 25.08 14.66
C GLU A 138 -4.49 24.31 15.15
N LEU A 139 -4.62 23.03 14.78
CA LEU A 139 -5.67 22.14 15.29
C LEU A 139 -5.51 21.91 16.80
N ASN A 140 -4.30 21.54 17.24
CA ASN A 140 -4.03 21.25 18.65
C ASN A 140 -4.24 22.48 19.55
N LEU A 141 -3.79 23.66 19.11
CA LEU A 141 -3.93 24.92 19.84
C LEU A 141 -5.41 25.25 20.14
N ARG A 142 -6.32 24.82 19.27
CA ARG A 142 -7.78 25.05 19.37
C ARG A 142 -8.54 23.87 19.97
N GLY A 143 -7.85 22.86 20.48
CA GLY A 143 -8.46 21.70 21.13
C GLY A 143 -8.87 20.56 20.19
N PHE A 144 -8.60 20.66 18.88
CA PHE A 144 -8.94 19.62 17.89
C PHE A 144 -7.85 18.55 17.73
N GLY A 145 -7.25 18.13 18.85
CA GLY A 145 -6.16 17.15 18.86
C GLY A 145 -6.56 15.74 18.42
N HIS A 146 -7.86 15.41 18.46
CA HIS A 146 -8.41 14.13 18.01
C HIS A 146 -8.39 13.98 16.48
N VAL A 147 -8.48 15.08 15.74
CA VAL A 147 -8.57 15.09 14.28
C VAL A 147 -7.28 14.49 13.68
N LYS A 148 -7.43 13.43 12.89
CA LYS A 148 -6.30 12.78 12.21
C LYS A 148 -5.87 13.54 10.97
N ILE A 149 -4.62 13.37 10.55
CA ILE A 149 -4.08 13.93 9.32
C ILE A 149 -3.78 12.81 8.34
N ILE A 150 -4.36 12.91 7.15
CA ILE A 150 -4.16 11.99 6.03
C ILE A 150 -3.44 12.75 4.92
N THR A 151 -2.41 12.16 4.32
CA THR A 151 -1.77 12.75 3.13
C THR A 151 -1.94 11.86 1.91
N SER A 152 -2.11 12.48 0.74
CA SER A 152 -2.17 11.79 -0.54
C SER A 152 -1.44 12.57 -1.64
N GLY A 153 -1.38 11.97 -2.83
CA GLY A 153 -0.77 12.56 -4.01
C GLY A 153 0.75 12.47 -3.97
N GLY A 154 1.38 11.79 -4.92
CA GLY A 154 2.85 11.70 -4.99
C GLY A 154 3.54 11.03 -3.79
N ILE A 155 2.81 10.27 -2.96
CA ILE A 155 3.36 9.57 -1.80
C ILE A 155 4.03 8.26 -2.23
N ASP A 156 5.22 8.00 -1.71
CA ASP A 156 5.94 6.73 -1.83
C ASP A 156 6.54 6.31 -0.47
N GLU A 157 7.27 5.19 -0.44
CA GLU A 157 7.89 4.68 0.78
C GLU A 157 8.89 5.63 1.45
N TYR A 158 9.49 6.58 0.73
CA TYR A 158 10.44 7.54 1.28
C TYR A 158 9.72 8.73 1.89
N GLU A 159 8.70 9.25 1.21
CA GLU A 159 7.88 10.31 1.78
C GLU A 159 7.07 9.83 2.99
N ILE A 160 6.60 8.58 2.99
CA ILE A 160 5.99 7.99 4.19
C ILE A 160 6.96 8.05 5.39
N LEU A 161 8.23 7.64 5.20
CA LEU A 161 9.22 7.69 6.28
C LEU A 161 9.45 9.11 6.80
N ARG A 162 9.49 10.09 5.90
CA ARG A 162 9.66 11.51 6.24
C ARG A 162 8.45 12.08 6.98
N LEU A 163 7.24 11.72 6.56
CA LEU A 163 5.98 12.28 7.06
C LEU A 163 5.43 11.56 8.30
N ASN A 164 5.91 10.35 8.62
CA ASN A 164 5.45 9.57 9.77
C ASN A 164 5.36 10.34 11.09
N PRO A 165 6.29 11.24 11.45
CA PRO A 165 6.19 11.99 12.70
C PRO A 165 4.95 12.89 12.80
N VAL A 166 4.30 13.23 11.69
CA VAL A 166 3.25 14.25 11.63
C VAL A 166 1.97 13.82 10.90
N VAL A 167 1.98 12.64 10.25
CA VAL A 167 0.84 12.07 9.51
C VAL A 167 0.35 10.78 10.18
N ASP A 168 -0.98 10.58 10.17
CA ASP A 168 -1.67 9.43 10.76
C ASP A 168 -2.00 8.33 9.75
N ALA A 169 -2.22 8.66 8.47
CA ALA A 169 -2.49 7.70 7.40
C ALA A 169 -2.16 8.23 6.00
N TYR A 170 -2.03 7.32 5.03
CA TYR A 170 -1.58 7.62 3.68
C TYR A 170 -2.51 7.09 2.59
N GLY A 171 -2.81 7.94 1.61
CA GLY A 171 -3.39 7.55 0.33
C GLY A 171 -2.30 7.43 -0.73
N VAL A 172 -2.01 6.20 -1.16
CA VAL A 172 -0.90 5.91 -2.08
C VAL A 172 -1.44 5.47 -3.44
N GLY A 173 -1.16 6.26 -4.46
CA GLY A 173 -1.67 6.06 -5.82
C GLY A 173 -0.63 5.54 -6.79
N THR A 174 -0.09 6.45 -7.60
CA THR A 174 0.80 6.18 -8.74
C THR A 174 1.99 5.29 -8.38
N SER A 175 2.62 5.51 -7.22
CA SER A 175 3.82 4.75 -6.83
C SER A 175 3.57 3.25 -6.79
N ILE A 176 2.40 2.81 -6.28
CA ILE A 176 1.97 1.40 -6.22
C ILE A 176 1.46 0.92 -7.57
N ALA A 177 0.51 1.64 -8.19
CA ALA A 177 -0.13 1.14 -9.42
C ALA A 177 0.81 1.07 -10.62
N ASN A 178 1.79 1.98 -10.71
CA ASN A 178 2.80 2.01 -11.76
C ASN A 178 4.15 1.45 -11.28
N ALA A 179 4.14 0.57 -10.27
CA ALA A 179 5.37 -0.05 -9.81
C ALA A 179 6.03 -0.83 -10.96
N PRO A 180 7.38 -0.77 -11.10
CA PRO A 180 8.08 -1.56 -12.11
C PRO A 180 7.76 -3.04 -12.00
N VAL A 181 7.59 -3.69 -13.15
CA VAL A 181 7.36 -5.15 -13.20
C VAL A 181 8.58 -5.91 -12.74
N VAL A 182 8.36 -7.09 -12.16
CA VAL A 182 9.44 -8.05 -11.93
C VAL A 182 9.70 -8.79 -13.22
N SER A 183 10.92 -8.69 -13.76
CA SER A 183 11.32 -9.33 -15.02
C SER A 183 11.47 -10.84 -14.87
N PHE A 184 10.35 -11.56 -14.80
CA PHE A 184 10.34 -13.03 -14.83
C PHE A 184 10.69 -13.56 -16.23
N ALA A 185 11.39 -14.69 -16.26
CA ALA A 185 11.69 -15.44 -17.46
C ALA A 185 11.29 -16.90 -17.26
N LEU A 186 10.79 -17.55 -18.32
CA LEU A 186 10.49 -18.97 -18.36
C LEU A 186 11.46 -19.62 -19.35
N ASP A 187 12.26 -20.56 -18.86
CA ASP A 187 13.20 -21.32 -19.67
C ASP A 187 13.12 -22.81 -19.33
N ILE A 188 13.39 -23.67 -20.31
CA ILE A 188 13.57 -25.11 -20.09
C ILE A 188 14.84 -25.32 -19.26
N MET A 189 14.74 -26.09 -18.18
CA MET A 189 15.86 -26.46 -17.30
C MET A 189 16.25 -27.94 -17.40
N GLU A 190 15.35 -28.77 -17.94
CA GLU A 190 15.50 -30.22 -18.01
C GLU A 190 14.68 -30.75 -19.19
N ILE A 191 15.23 -31.71 -19.93
CA ILE A 191 14.57 -32.38 -21.07
C ILE A 191 14.64 -33.88 -20.81
N GLU A 192 13.48 -34.53 -20.68
CA GLU A 192 13.39 -35.99 -20.46
C GLU A 192 14.27 -36.48 -19.28
N GLY A 193 14.27 -35.74 -18.17
CA GLY A 193 15.09 -36.06 -16.99
C GLY A 193 16.57 -35.66 -17.09
N ARG A 194 17.04 -35.15 -18.24
CA ARG A 194 18.42 -34.71 -18.44
C ARG A 194 18.55 -33.21 -18.18
N PRO A 195 19.38 -32.77 -17.22
CA PRO A 195 19.63 -31.34 -16.98
C PRO A 195 20.16 -30.65 -18.24
N MET A 196 19.41 -29.68 -18.78
CA MET A 196 19.75 -28.94 -19.99
C MET A 196 19.18 -27.53 -19.93
N ALA A 197 20.03 -26.51 -20.07
CA ALA A 197 19.60 -25.11 -20.08
C ALA A 197 20.48 -24.26 -20.99
N LYS A 198 19.95 -23.11 -21.42
CA LYS A 198 20.72 -22.13 -22.21
C LYS A 198 21.78 -21.41 -21.34
N ARG A 199 22.75 -20.76 -21.99
CA ARG A 199 23.76 -19.94 -21.31
C ARG A 199 23.12 -18.91 -20.37
N GLY A 200 23.71 -18.76 -19.18
CA GLY A 200 23.23 -17.87 -18.12
C GLY A 200 22.10 -18.45 -17.26
N LYS A 201 21.74 -19.73 -17.43
CA LYS A 201 20.74 -20.44 -16.62
C LYS A 201 21.36 -21.71 -16.03
N TRP A 202 20.97 -22.04 -14.81
CA TRP A 202 21.45 -23.24 -14.12
C TRP A 202 20.47 -24.38 -14.42
N SER A 203 20.94 -25.48 -15.02
CA SER A 203 20.09 -26.60 -15.44
C SER A 203 19.57 -27.44 -14.27
N GLY A 204 18.71 -28.42 -14.59
CA GLY A 204 18.13 -29.40 -13.67
C GLY A 204 16.92 -28.88 -12.89
N ALA A 205 16.05 -29.80 -12.46
CA ALA A 205 15.03 -29.53 -11.46
C ALA A 205 15.65 -29.07 -10.12
N LYS A 206 14.98 -28.14 -9.42
CA LYS A 206 15.48 -27.53 -8.19
C LYS A 206 14.37 -27.41 -7.17
N GLU A 207 14.76 -27.38 -5.91
CA GLU A 207 13.91 -27.03 -4.78
C GLU A 207 14.41 -25.75 -4.11
N VAL A 208 13.49 -25.05 -3.47
CA VAL A 208 13.79 -23.83 -2.73
C VAL A 208 13.36 -24.06 -1.28
N PHE A 209 14.31 -23.94 -0.37
CA PHE A 209 14.08 -24.11 1.06
C PHE A 209 14.30 -22.80 1.79
N ARG A 210 13.44 -22.50 2.77
CA ARG A 210 13.63 -21.40 3.71
C ARG A 210 13.86 -21.94 5.10
N ARG A 211 14.89 -21.44 5.78
CA ARG A 211 15.11 -21.80 7.18
C ARG A 211 14.02 -21.17 8.03
N ARG A 212 13.33 -21.99 8.84
CA ARG A 212 12.18 -21.52 9.60
C ARG A 212 12.60 -20.42 10.58
N GLY A 213 11.82 -19.35 10.65
CA GLY A 213 12.08 -18.21 11.51
C GLY A 213 13.14 -17.24 10.98
N THR A 214 13.68 -17.45 9.77
CA THR A 214 14.64 -16.52 9.15
C THR A 214 14.26 -16.21 7.70
N LEU A 215 14.97 -15.25 7.10
CA LEU A 215 14.87 -14.95 5.67
C LEU A 215 15.90 -15.72 4.83
N GLU A 216 16.70 -16.58 5.47
CA GLU A 216 17.69 -17.41 4.80
C GLU A 216 16.99 -18.41 3.87
N THR A 217 17.35 -18.32 2.59
CA THR A 217 16.76 -19.17 1.54
C THR A 217 17.89 -19.81 0.73
N VAL A 218 17.78 -21.10 0.47
CA VAL A 218 18.72 -21.86 -0.35
C VAL A 218 18.00 -22.48 -1.55
N VAL A 219 18.68 -22.54 -2.68
CA VAL A 219 18.22 -23.23 -3.89
C VAL A 219 19.13 -24.42 -4.11
N LEU A 220 18.55 -25.62 -4.21
CA LEU A 220 19.31 -26.86 -4.30
C LEU A 220 18.75 -27.74 -5.42
N PRO A 221 19.53 -28.69 -5.98
CA PRO A 221 18.99 -29.68 -6.90
C PRO A 221 17.82 -30.44 -6.28
N ALA A 222 16.80 -30.78 -7.07
CA ALA A 222 15.64 -31.51 -6.56
C ALA A 222 16.05 -32.86 -5.94
N GLY A 223 15.45 -33.21 -4.79
CA GLY A 223 15.75 -34.45 -4.07
C GLY A 223 16.99 -34.34 -3.15
N THR A 224 17.59 -33.16 -3.02
CA THR A 224 18.66 -32.91 -2.05
C THR A 224 18.10 -32.34 -0.74
N THR A 225 18.79 -32.63 0.35
CA THR A 225 18.44 -32.11 1.68
C THR A 225 19.17 -30.80 1.97
N PRO A 226 18.50 -29.80 2.58
CA PRO A 226 19.15 -28.55 2.94
C PRO A 226 20.23 -28.73 4.02
N PRO A 227 21.31 -27.91 3.98
CA PRO A 227 22.44 -28.05 4.89
C PRO A 227 22.13 -27.52 6.30
N GLY A 228 22.91 -28.00 7.29
CA GLY A 228 22.90 -27.50 8.67
C GLY A 228 21.79 -28.07 9.56
N ALA A 229 21.90 -27.80 10.87
CA ALA A 229 20.90 -28.20 11.86
C ALA A 229 19.72 -27.23 11.92
N GLY A 230 18.51 -27.78 12.06
CA GLY A 230 17.27 -27.03 12.27
C GLY A 230 16.22 -27.27 11.18
N PRO A 231 14.97 -26.78 11.40
CA PRO A 231 13.87 -27.00 10.48
C PRO A 231 13.98 -26.09 9.24
N TRP A 232 13.81 -26.72 8.08
CA TRP A 232 13.69 -26.07 6.77
C TRP A 232 12.30 -26.33 6.19
N ASP A 233 11.71 -25.29 5.60
CA ASP A 233 10.42 -25.38 4.93
C ASP A 233 10.62 -25.33 3.41
N ALA A 234 10.13 -26.35 2.70
CA ALA A 234 10.10 -26.36 1.24
C ALA A 234 9.08 -25.34 0.71
N LEU A 235 9.53 -24.41 -0.13
CA LEU A 235 8.71 -23.31 -0.65
C LEU A 235 8.01 -23.67 -1.96
N LEU A 236 8.62 -24.52 -2.80
CA LEU A 236 8.00 -25.01 -4.02
C LEU A 236 7.03 -26.15 -3.67
N LYS A 237 5.74 -25.91 -3.85
CA LYS A 237 4.68 -26.89 -3.58
C LYS A 237 3.86 -27.10 -4.85
N PRO A 238 3.46 -28.35 -5.18
CA PRO A 238 2.61 -28.61 -6.34
C PRO A 238 1.30 -27.82 -6.25
N LEU A 239 1.01 -27.00 -7.28
CA LEU A 239 -0.30 -26.36 -7.44
C LEU A 239 -1.20 -27.19 -8.36
N THR A 240 -0.63 -27.81 -9.39
CA THR A 240 -1.35 -28.63 -10.36
C THR A 240 -0.76 -30.04 -10.46
N LYS A 241 -1.63 -31.04 -10.70
CA LYS A 241 -1.25 -32.42 -11.02
C LYS A 241 -2.21 -32.95 -12.07
N GLY A 242 -1.69 -33.48 -13.18
CA GLY A 242 -2.52 -33.98 -14.29
C GLY A 242 -3.49 -32.92 -14.85
N GLY A 243 -3.06 -31.67 -14.94
CA GLY A 243 -3.88 -30.55 -15.44
C GLY A 243 -4.95 -30.03 -14.46
N ARG A 244 -5.04 -30.57 -13.25
CA ARG A 244 -6.00 -30.14 -12.22
C ARG A 244 -5.31 -29.41 -11.09
N ILE A 245 -5.95 -28.38 -10.54
CA ILE A 245 -5.51 -27.73 -9.30
C ILE A 245 -5.70 -28.73 -8.16
N VAL A 246 -4.64 -28.98 -7.38
CA VAL A 246 -4.62 -29.96 -6.28
C VAL A 246 -4.47 -29.33 -4.89
N ARG A 247 -4.61 -28.01 -4.82
CA ARG A 247 -4.51 -27.25 -3.58
C ARG A 247 -5.48 -26.08 -3.58
N ASP A 248 -6.05 -25.80 -2.43
CA ASP A 248 -6.82 -24.59 -2.23
C ASP A 248 -5.92 -23.35 -2.29
N LEU A 249 -6.47 -22.30 -2.90
CA LEU A 249 -5.86 -21.00 -2.95
C LEU A 249 -6.36 -20.20 -1.73
N PRO A 250 -5.45 -19.73 -0.86
CA PRO A 250 -5.86 -18.95 0.30
C PRO A 250 -6.55 -17.65 -0.14
N PRO A 251 -7.54 -17.15 0.65
CA PRO A 251 -8.18 -15.89 0.34
C PRO A 251 -7.18 -14.72 0.47
N PRO A 252 -7.44 -13.58 -0.19
CA PRO A 252 -6.51 -12.44 -0.20
C PRO A 252 -6.05 -11.97 1.18
N ARG A 253 -6.95 -12.01 2.19
CA ARG A 253 -6.61 -11.64 3.58
C ARG A 253 -5.55 -12.55 4.19
N THR A 254 -5.68 -13.86 4.06
CA THR A 254 -4.66 -14.82 4.53
C THR A 254 -3.32 -14.61 3.84
N ILE A 255 -3.32 -14.25 2.54
CA ILE A 255 -2.07 -13.95 1.82
C ILE A 255 -1.45 -12.64 2.35
N ARG A 256 -2.27 -11.62 2.62
CA ARG A 256 -1.83 -10.35 3.22
C ARG A 256 -1.18 -10.59 4.58
N ASP A 257 -1.83 -11.36 5.45
CA ASP A 257 -1.32 -11.65 6.79
C ASP A 257 0.04 -12.35 6.71
N TYR A 258 0.17 -13.34 5.82
CA TYR A 258 1.45 -13.99 5.54
C TYR A 258 2.51 -13.02 5.01
N VAL A 259 2.15 -12.05 4.16
CA VAL A 259 3.08 -11.01 3.70
C VAL A 259 3.51 -10.12 4.87
N LEU A 260 2.60 -9.71 5.76
CA LEU A 260 2.92 -8.85 6.90
C LEU A 260 3.86 -9.55 7.90
N GLU A 261 3.60 -10.82 8.22
CA GLU A 261 4.50 -11.65 9.04
C GLU A 261 5.91 -11.72 8.42
N GLN A 262 6.00 -11.90 7.10
CA GLN A 262 7.29 -11.95 6.40
C GLN A 262 8.03 -10.61 6.34
N LEU A 263 7.30 -9.49 6.47
CA LEU A 263 7.89 -8.15 6.48
C LEU A 263 8.44 -7.74 7.84
N GLU A 264 8.01 -8.37 8.93
CA GLU A 264 8.46 -8.07 10.29
C GLU A 264 10.00 -8.09 10.42
N PRO A 265 10.72 -9.17 10.04
CA PRO A 265 12.18 -9.23 10.16
C PRO A 265 12.95 -8.40 9.12
N VAL A 266 12.27 -7.79 8.14
CA VAL A 266 12.93 -6.99 7.09
C VAL A 266 13.30 -5.61 7.63
N SER A 267 14.60 -5.26 7.63
CA SER A 267 15.06 -3.92 8.06
C SER A 267 14.65 -2.82 7.07
N LEU A 268 14.29 -1.64 7.59
CA LEU A 268 14.06 -0.42 6.82
C LEU A 268 15.32 0.11 6.10
N ASP A 269 16.53 -0.25 6.54
CA ASP A 269 17.78 0.17 5.88
C ASP A 269 17.88 -0.36 4.45
N THR A 270 17.18 -1.46 4.15
CA THR A 270 17.05 -1.99 2.79
C THR A 270 16.36 -1.00 1.86
N LEU A 271 15.44 -0.17 2.36
CA LEU A 271 14.78 0.88 1.58
C LEU A 271 15.77 1.99 1.19
N ARG A 272 16.62 2.43 2.14
CA ARG A 272 17.61 3.50 1.91
C ARG A 272 18.64 3.10 0.85
N ARG A 273 19.09 1.84 0.83
CA ARG A 273 20.01 1.32 -0.19
C ARG A 273 19.42 1.31 -1.60
N SER A 274 18.10 1.11 -1.73
CA SER A 274 17.42 1.15 -3.03
C SER A 274 17.15 2.56 -3.56
N ALA A 275 17.18 3.61 -2.72
CA ALA A 275 17.10 5.00 -3.17
C ALA A 275 18.36 5.45 -3.94
N GLN A 276 19.49 4.80 -3.66
CA GLN A 276 20.76 5.03 -4.35
C GLN A 276 20.85 4.32 -5.70
N ARG A 277 20.02 3.31 -5.96
CA ARG A 277 19.89 2.71 -7.31
C ARG A 277 18.92 3.57 -8.15
N ARG A 278 19.32 4.81 -8.43
CA ARG A 278 18.77 5.62 -9.52
C ARG A 278 19.48 5.25 -10.83
N ASP A 279 19.47 3.97 -11.20
CA ASP A 279 20.01 3.52 -12.48
C ASP A 279 18.93 2.72 -13.20
N PHE A 280 18.09 3.45 -13.91
CA PHE A 280 17.65 3.16 -15.28
C PHE A 280 17.56 4.50 -16.01
#